data_AF-A0A402DEC5-F1
#
_entry.id   AF-A0A402DEC5-F1
#
_cell.length_a   1.000
_cell.length_b   1.000
_cell.length_c   1.000
_cell.angle_alpha   90.00
_cell.angle_beta   90.00
_cell.angle_gamma   90.00
#
_symmetry.space_group_name_H-M   'P 1'
#
loop_
_entity.id
_entity.type
_entity.pdbx_description
1 polymer ?
#
loop_
_entity_poly.entity_id
_entity_poly.type
_entity_poly.pdbx_seq_one_letter_code
_entity_poly.pdbx_strand_id
1 'polypeptide(L)'
;MKWFDGYLESLQALAAGQLDGNSQTLNDTIAFAGDAVNGQVAVLVNDNSSGNDKVIVTEEIKTIQDLKGKKVAAEEGVVGDFLLSLALEKEGMSRKDVQIVPM
;
A
#
# COMPACT_ATOMS: atom_id res chain seq x y z
N MET A 1 14.40 17.34 7.70
CA MET A 1 14.40 15.98 7.11
C MET A 1 14.53 14.99 8.25
N LYS A 2 13.62 14.02 8.35
CA LYS A 2 13.61 12.96 9.37
C LYS A 2 13.66 11.61 8.65
N TRP A 3 14.54 10.71 9.10
CA TRP A 3 14.63 9.36 8.57
C TRP A 3 13.63 8.44 9.28
N PHE A 4 13.03 7.52 8.53
CA PHE A 4 12.14 6.47 9.03
C PHE A 4 12.61 5.15 8.44
N ASP A 5 12.73 4.12 9.27
CA ASP A 5 13.14 2.79 8.82
C ASP A 5 12.00 2.04 8.11
N GLY A 6 10.74 2.36 8.46
CA GLY A 6 9.57 1.85 7.79
C GLY A 6 8.78 2.95 7.06
N TYR A 7 8.13 2.54 5.97
CA TYR A 7 7.38 3.43 5.10
C TYR A 7 6.13 3.97 5.80
N LEU A 8 5.37 3.08 6.45
CA LEU A 8 4.12 3.37 7.15
C LEU A 8 4.29 4.43 8.26
N GLU A 9 5.38 4.38 9.01
CA GLU A 9 5.67 5.33 10.09
C GLU A 9 5.82 6.75 9.55
N SER A 10 6.34 6.90 8.33
CA SER A 10 6.46 8.21 7.69
C SER A 10 5.10 8.81 7.31
N LEU A 11 4.14 7.96 6.91
CA LEU A 11 2.76 8.35 6.59
C LEU A 11 2.03 8.76 7.87
N GLN A 12 2.15 7.95 8.92
CA GLN A 12 1.58 8.22 10.25
C GLN A 12 2.12 9.52 10.84
N ALA A 13 3.43 9.79 10.71
CA ALA A 13 4.02 11.02 11.19
C ALA A 13 3.48 12.26 10.46
N LEU A 14 3.22 12.17 9.15
CA LEU A 14 2.54 13.24 8.41
C LEU A 14 1.10 13.42 8.89
N ALA A 15 0.32 12.35 8.97
CA ALA A 15 -1.07 12.39 9.43
C ALA A 15 -1.19 12.96 10.86
N ALA A 16 -0.23 12.67 11.74
CA ALA A 16 -0.15 13.20 13.10
C ALA A 16 0.33 14.67 13.19
N GLY A 17 0.61 15.32 12.05
CA GLY A 17 1.10 16.71 12.01
C GLY A 17 2.54 16.88 12.50
N GLN A 18 3.33 15.79 12.53
CA GLN A 18 4.75 15.82 12.92
C GLN A 18 5.69 16.14 11.75
N LEU A 19 5.16 16.12 10.52
CA LEU A 19 5.86 16.47 9.29
C LEU A 19 5.04 17.51 8.53
N ASP A 20 5.73 18.42 7.84
CA ASP A 20 5.09 19.40 6.95
C ASP A 20 4.88 18.86 5.53
N GLY A 21 5.53 17.75 5.18
CA GLY A 21 5.43 17.12 3.88
C GLY A 21 6.06 15.73 3.84
N ASN A 22 5.58 14.89 2.93
CA ASN A 22 6.07 13.55 2.66
C ASN A 22 5.88 13.23 1.17
N SER A 23 6.78 12.43 0.59
CA SER A 23 6.64 11.87 -0.75
C SER A 23 6.13 10.44 -0.61
N GLN A 24 4.87 10.25 -1.00
CA GLN A 24 4.14 8.99 -0.84
C GLN A 24 3.27 8.76 -2.08
N THR A 25 2.77 7.54 -2.24
CA THR A 25 1.83 7.26 -3.34
C THR A 25 0.51 7.98 -3.13
N LEU A 26 -0.23 8.22 -4.24
CA LEU A 26 -1.51 8.93 -4.15
C LEU A 26 -2.55 8.13 -3.34
N ASN A 27 -2.58 6.80 -3.46
CA ASN A 27 -3.52 5.99 -2.68
C ASN A 27 -3.21 6.06 -1.18
N ASP A 28 -1.94 6.13 -0.79
CA ASP A 28 -1.55 6.24 0.63
C ASP A 28 -1.97 7.61 1.18
N THR A 29 -1.81 8.68 0.39
CA THR A 29 -2.32 10.01 0.76
C THR A 29 -3.83 9.96 1.04
N ILE A 30 -4.60 9.31 0.17
CA ILE A 30 -6.06 9.18 0.32
C ILE A 30 -6.41 8.33 1.54
N ALA A 31 -5.71 7.22 1.76
CA ALA A 31 -5.95 6.31 2.88
C ALA A 31 -5.78 6.99 4.24
N PHE A 32 -4.83 7.93 4.37
CA PHE A 32 -4.54 8.64 5.60
C PHE A 32 -5.23 10.02 5.71
N ALA A 33 -5.83 10.52 4.62
CA ALA A 33 -6.41 11.88 4.58
C ALA A 33 -7.51 12.10 5.63
N GLY A 34 -8.31 11.06 5.93
CA GLY A 34 -9.39 11.14 6.92
C GLY A 34 -8.91 11.28 8.37
N ASP A 35 -7.74 10.71 8.68
CA ASP A 35 -7.15 10.71 10.02
C ASP A 35 -6.14 11.85 10.24
N ALA A 36 -5.85 12.64 9.19
CA ALA A 36 -4.84 13.68 9.24
C ALA A 36 -5.31 14.90 10.04
N VAL A 37 -4.59 15.23 11.11
CA VAL A 37 -4.97 16.31 12.06
C VAL A 37 -5.02 17.69 11.43
N ASN A 38 -4.19 17.92 10.40
CA ASN A 38 -4.10 19.18 9.66
C ASN A 38 -4.71 19.08 8.25
N GLY A 39 -5.34 17.95 7.92
CA GLY A 39 -5.66 17.58 6.55
C GLY A 39 -4.41 17.23 5.72
N GLN A 40 -4.62 16.77 4.48
CA GLN A 40 -3.54 16.54 3.52
C GLN A 40 -3.90 17.15 2.17
N VAL A 41 -2.91 17.75 1.51
CA VAL A 41 -3.07 18.36 0.17
C VAL A 41 -1.96 17.83 -0.73
N ALA A 42 -2.33 17.29 -1.89
CA ALA A 42 -1.38 16.95 -2.93
C ALA A 42 -0.90 18.23 -3.63
N VAL A 43 0.39 18.54 -3.49
CA VAL A 43 0.99 19.78 -4.04
C VAL A 43 1.84 19.53 -5.28
N LEU A 44 2.28 18.29 -5.50
CA LEU A 44 3.13 17.91 -6.62
C LEU A 44 2.92 16.44 -6.98
N VAL A 45 2.89 16.14 -8.28
CA VAL A 45 2.99 14.78 -8.82
C VAL A 45 4.40 14.62 -9.38
N ASN A 46 5.20 13.76 -8.75
CA ASN A 46 6.60 13.55 -9.13
C ASN A 46 6.73 12.60 -10.33
N ASP A 47 5.88 11.58 -10.38
CA ASP A 47 5.87 10.57 -11.43
C ASP A 47 4.49 9.87 -11.53
N ASN A 48 4.37 8.98 -12.52
CA ASN A 48 3.29 8.01 -12.62
C ASN A 48 3.91 6.64 -12.79
N SER A 49 3.47 5.65 -12.00
CA SER A 49 4.00 4.29 -12.07
C SER A 49 3.69 3.65 -13.43
N SER A 50 4.73 3.19 -14.12
CA SER A 50 4.66 2.36 -15.33
C SER A 50 4.79 0.87 -14.99
N GLY A 51 4.40 0.51 -13.76
CA GLY A 51 4.41 -0.86 -13.25
C GLY A 51 5.60 -1.17 -12.35
N ASN A 52 6.04 -0.25 -11.51
CA ASN A 52 7.09 -0.51 -10.53
C ASN A 52 6.61 -1.45 -9.41
N ASP A 53 5.38 -1.27 -8.94
CA ASP A 53 4.79 -2.14 -7.92
C ASP A 53 4.37 -3.48 -8.52
N LYS A 54 4.71 -4.57 -7.83
CA LYS A 54 4.48 -5.95 -8.29
C LYS A 54 4.07 -6.85 -7.13
N VAL A 55 3.21 -7.81 -7.43
CA VAL A 55 3.05 -9.01 -6.60
C VAL A 55 4.13 -10.00 -7.03
N ILE A 56 5.04 -10.32 -6.13
CA ILE A 56 6.14 -11.27 -6.37
C ILE A 56 5.74 -12.62 -5.79
N VAL A 57 5.88 -13.67 -6.58
CA VAL A 57 5.46 -15.02 -6.23
C VAL A 57 6.54 -16.04 -6.55
N THR A 58 6.45 -17.20 -5.92
CA THR A 58 7.27 -18.37 -6.24
C THR A 58 6.82 -19.01 -7.56
N GLU A 59 7.68 -19.84 -8.16
CA GLU A 59 7.45 -20.38 -9.50
C GLU A 59 6.17 -21.23 -9.62
N GLU A 60 5.69 -21.85 -8.55
CA GLU A 60 4.48 -22.67 -8.55
C GLU A 60 3.18 -21.87 -8.64
N ILE A 61 3.20 -20.56 -8.38
CA ILE A 61 2.04 -19.67 -8.44
C ILE A 61 1.98 -19.07 -9.84
N LYS A 62 0.96 -19.43 -10.63
CA LYS A 62 0.83 -19.02 -12.04
C LYS A 62 -0.30 -18.03 -12.27
N THR A 63 -1.27 -18.00 -11.36
CA THR A 63 -2.46 -17.15 -11.42
C THR A 63 -2.72 -16.50 -10.06
N ILE A 64 -3.54 -15.45 -10.03
CA ILE A 64 -3.96 -14.82 -8.77
C ILE A 64 -4.80 -15.80 -7.93
N GLN A 65 -5.59 -16.64 -8.58
CA GLN A 65 -6.39 -17.69 -7.93
C GLN A 65 -5.55 -18.69 -7.12
N ASP A 66 -4.30 -18.92 -7.53
CA ASP A 66 -3.36 -19.79 -6.81
C ASP A 66 -2.94 -19.21 -5.44
N LEU A 67 -3.17 -17.91 -5.21
CA LEU A 67 -2.95 -17.27 -3.91
C LEU A 67 -3.98 -17.69 -2.85
N LYS A 68 -5.08 -18.34 -3.24
CA LYS A 68 -6.14 -18.71 -2.31
C LYS A 68 -5.61 -19.56 -1.14
N GLY A 69 -5.86 -19.10 0.07
CA GLY A 69 -5.41 -19.71 1.32
C GLY A 69 -3.91 -19.58 1.61
N LYS A 70 -3.14 -18.90 0.75
CA LYS A 70 -1.71 -18.67 0.96
C LYS A 70 -1.46 -17.50 1.90
N LYS A 71 -0.29 -17.52 2.53
CA LYS A 71 0.24 -16.36 3.24
C LYS A 71 0.86 -15.40 2.23
N VAL A 72 0.46 -14.13 2.31
CA VAL A 72 0.99 -13.06 1.46
C VAL A 72 1.52 -11.97 2.38
N ALA A 73 2.82 -11.70 2.31
CA ALA A 73 3.43 -10.62 3.07
C ALA A 73 3.09 -9.28 2.40
N ALA A 74 2.54 -8.35 3.17
CA ALA A 74 2.28 -6.99 2.72
C ALA A 74 2.19 -6.05 3.93
N GLU A 75 2.59 -4.79 3.73
CA GLU A 75 2.19 -3.71 4.62
C GLU A 75 0.71 -3.44 4.40
N GLU A 76 -0.12 -3.70 5.41
CA GLU A 76 -1.57 -3.52 5.32
C GLU A 76 -1.94 -2.03 5.23
N GLY A 77 -2.90 -1.72 4.34
CA GLY A 77 -3.44 -0.37 4.20
C GLY A 77 -2.60 0.59 3.35
N VAL A 78 -1.49 0.14 2.76
CA VAL A 78 -0.67 0.93 1.82
C VAL A 78 -0.72 0.38 0.38
N VAL A 79 -0.01 1.02 -0.56
CA VAL A 79 -0.04 0.74 -2.00
C VAL A 79 0.12 -0.74 -2.38
N GLY A 80 0.97 -1.49 -1.66
CA GLY A 80 1.15 -2.92 -1.91
C GLY A 80 -0.11 -3.75 -1.63
N ASP A 81 -0.79 -3.48 -0.52
CA ASP A 81 -2.07 -4.11 -0.16
C ASP A 81 -3.20 -3.65 -1.10
N PHE A 82 -3.20 -2.37 -1.52
CA PHE A 82 -4.12 -1.88 -2.54
C PHE A 82 -3.94 -2.61 -3.88
N LEU A 83 -2.70 -2.76 -4.35
CA LEU A 83 -2.38 -3.47 -5.59
C LEU A 83 -2.83 -4.94 -5.52
N LEU A 84 -2.53 -5.63 -4.41
CA LEU A 84 -2.96 -7.00 -4.17
C LEU A 84 -4.48 -7.10 -4.18
N SER A 85 -5.17 -6.21 -3.47
CA SER A 85 -6.63 -6.18 -3.38
C SER A 85 -7.26 -5.99 -4.76
N LEU A 86 -6.72 -5.09 -5.58
CA LEU A 86 -7.19 -4.87 -6.95
C LEU A 86 -6.96 -6.10 -7.84
N ALA A 87 -5.83 -6.79 -7.69
CA ALA A 87 -5.54 -8.01 -8.42
C ALA A 87 -6.52 -9.15 -8.05
N LEU A 88 -6.81 -9.31 -6.76
CA LEU A 88 -7.79 -10.28 -6.26
C LEU A 88 -9.19 -9.95 -6.79
N GLU A 89 -9.62 -8.70 -6.70
CA GLU A 89 -10.96 -8.26 -7.14
C GLU A 89 -11.18 -8.53 -8.63
N LYS A 90 -10.18 -8.26 -9.48
CA LYS A 90 -10.24 -8.53 -10.92
C LYS A 90 -10.53 -9.99 -11.27
N GLU A 91 -10.14 -10.91 -10.39
CA GLU A 91 -10.34 -12.35 -10.55
C GLU A 91 -11.53 -12.88 -9.71
N GLY A 92 -12.38 -11.99 -9.19
CA GLY A 92 -13.56 -12.33 -8.39
C GLY A 92 -13.24 -12.82 -6.98
N MET A 93 -12.04 -12.53 -6.47
CA MET A 93 -11.59 -12.87 -5.12
C MET A 93 -11.62 -11.65 -4.20
N SER A 94 -11.36 -11.88 -2.92
CA SER A 94 -11.29 -10.83 -1.89
C SER A 94 -10.08 -11.02 -0.99
N ARG A 95 -9.78 -10.02 -0.16
CA ARG A 95 -8.75 -10.13 0.90
C ARG A 95 -9.00 -11.32 1.85
N LYS A 96 -10.25 -11.80 1.99
CA LYS A 96 -10.58 -12.97 2.83
C LYS A 96 -10.12 -14.29 2.23
N ASP A 97 -9.82 -14.32 0.93
CA ASP A 97 -9.34 -15.50 0.25
C ASP A 97 -7.83 -15.73 0.46
N VAL A 98 -7.11 -14.78 1.04
CA VAL A 98 -5.66 -14.87 1.34
C VAL A 98 -5.40 -14.60 2.82
N GLN A 99 -4.22 -15.02 3.32
CA GLN A 99 -3.77 -14.73 4.68
C GLN A 99 -2.72 -13.62 4.61
N ILE A 100 -3.13 -12.37 4.76
CA ILE A 100 -2.18 -11.26 4.81
C ILE A 100 -1.38 -11.36 6.10
N VAL A 101 -0.06 -11.33 5.98
CA VAL A 101 0.88 -11.32 7.11
C VAL A 101 1.73 -10.05 7.05
N PRO A 102 2.12 -9.48 8.20
CA PRO A 102 3.01 -8.32 8.22
C PRO A 102 4.32 -8.62 7.48
N MET A 103 4.76 -7.66 6.67
CA MET A 103 6.07 -7.65 6.05
C MET A 103 7.12 -7.08 7.02
#